data_AF-A0A953XDX0-F1
#
_entry.id   AF-A0A953XDX0-F1
#
_cell.length_a   1.000
_cell.length_b   1.000
_cell.length_c   1.000
_cell.angle_alpha   90.00
_cell.angle_beta   90.00
_cell.angle_gamma   90.00
#
_symmetry.space_group_name_H-M   'P 1'
#
loop_
_entity.id
_entity.type
_entity.pdbx_description
1 polymer ?
#
loop_
_entity_poly.entity_id
_entity_poly.type
_entity_poly.pdbx_seq_one_letter_code
_entity_poly.pdbx_strand_id
1 'polypeptide(L)'
;MIYGYSKQVLSDVGLLEMSEVSFELPPKVLRELARFLVEAADELESGERLSFGWHRHASAAISDWPQGDDVVVLIPQDAPNRMGRDEMPYCAGDE
;
A
#
# COMPACT_ATOMS: atom_id res chain seq x y z
N MET A 1 -1.23 -2.79 17.03
CA MET A 1 -2.03 -1.56 16.88
C MET A 1 -1.27 -0.60 15.99
N ILE A 2 -1.98 0.09 15.10
CA ILE A 2 -1.41 1.13 14.23
C ILE A 2 -1.84 2.49 14.77
N TYR A 3 -0.89 3.40 14.94
CA TYR A 3 -1.15 4.78 15.35
C TYR A 3 -0.59 5.73 14.30
N GLY A 4 -1.17 6.92 14.19
CA GLY A 4 -0.52 7.98 13.44
C GLY A 4 -1.41 9.16 13.15
N TYR A 5 -0.81 10.19 12.57
CA TYR A 5 -1.49 11.44 12.24
C TYR A 5 -1.95 11.39 10.78
N SER A 6 -3.26 11.54 10.59
CA SER A 6 -3.83 11.65 9.24
C SER A 6 -3.61 13.06 8.70
N LYS A 7 -3.17 13.13 7.46
CA LYS A 7 -3.02 14.38 6.71
C LYS A 7 -4.25 14.66 5.86
N GLN A 8 -4.83 13.62 5.27
CA GLN A 8 -6.07 13.68 4.47
C GLN A 8 -6.68 12.29 4.26
N VAL A 9 -7.96 12.27 3.89
CA VAL A 9 -8.66 11.07 3.40
C VAL A 9 -8.38 10.94 1.90
N LEU A 10 -7.88 9.78 1.47
CA LEU A 10 -7.51 9.48 0.09
C LEU A 10 -8.66 8.88 -0.74
N SER A 11 -9.65 8.28 -0.10
CA SER A 11 -10.75 7.63 -0.82
C SER A 11 -12.05 7.57 0.00
N ASP A 12 -13.17 7.42 -0.71
CA ASP A 12 -14.52 7.29 -0.12
C ASP A 12 -14.69 6.01 0.72
N VAL A 13 -13.77 5.06 0.59
CA VAL A 13 -13.69 3.85 1.42
C VAL A 13 -12.88 4.06 2.71
N GLY A 14 -12.46 5.29 2.99
CA GLY A 14 -11.85 5.68 4.27
C GLY A 14 -10.34 5.44 4.35
N LEU A 15 -9.63 5.30 3.22
CA LEU A 15 -8.16 5.27 3.26
C LEU A 15 -7.62 6.61 3.74
N LEU A 16 -6.69 6.58 4.68
CA LEU A 16 -6.07 7.78 5.24
C LEU A 16 -4.63 7.88 4.77
N GLU A 17 -4.25 9.01 4.20
CA GLU A 17 -2.83 9.37 4.07
C GLU A 17 -2.31 9.70 5.46
N MET A 18 -1.32 8.95 5.93
CA MET A 18 -0.70 9.17 7.23
C MET A 18 0.65 9.87 7.03
N SER A 19 0.85 11.00 7.72
CA SER A 19 2.15 11.70 7.69
C SER A 19 3.21 11.00 8.54
N GLU A 20 2.76 10.23 9.53
CA GLU A 20 3.58 9.45 10.43
C GLU A 20 2.78 8.20 10.82
N VAL A 21 3.45 7.05 10.87
CA VAL A 21 2.86 5.77 11.32
C VAL A 21 3.74 5.17 12.41
N SER A 22 3.11 4.80 13.52
CA SER A 22 3.72 4.10 14.64
C SER A 22 3.08 2.72 14.80
N PHE A 23 3.92 1.71 15.05
CA PHE A 23 3.50 0.31 15.12
C PHE A 23 3.75 -0.26 16.51
N GLU A 24 2.71 -0.83 17.10
CA GLU A 24 2.84 -1.70 18.27
C GLU A 24 2.53 -3.14 17.85
N LEU A 25 3.60 -3.88 17.51
CA LEU A 25 3.53 -5.24 16.94
C LEU A 25 4.64 -6.14 17.55
N PRO A 26 4.47 -7.47 17.58
CA PRO A 26 5.51 -8.39 18.03
C PRO A 26 6.78 -8.31 17.17
N PRO A 27 7.98 -8.61 17.72
CA PRO A 27 9.24 -8.51 16.98
C PRO A 27 9.31 -9.33 15.69
N LYS A 28 8.60 -10.46 15.61
CA LYS A 28 8.48 -11.25 14.38
C LYS A 28 7.76 -10.45 13.29
N VAL A 29 6.57 -9.93 13.61
CA VAL A 29 5.73 -9.15 12.71
C VAL A 29 6.44 -7.86 12.27
N LEU A 30 7.20 -7.21 13.15
CA LEU A 30 8.00 -6.03 12.79
C LEU A 30 9.07 -6.35 11.72
N ARG A 31 9.71 -7.51 11.78
CA ARG A 31 10.68 -7.93 10.76
C ARG A 31 10.00 -8.25 9.43
N GLU A 32 8.83 -8.88 9.48
CA GLU A 32 8.03 -9.17 8.28
C GLU A 32 7.50 -7.88 7.65
N LEU A 33 7.07 -6.91 8.45
CA LEU A 33 6.68 -5.58 7.99
C LEU A 33 7.87 -4.84 7.35
N ALA A 34 9.05 -4.87 7.96
CA ALA A 34 10.23 -4.26 7.37
C ALA A 34 10.57 -4.89 6.00
N ARG A 35 10.48 -6.22 5.88
CA ARG A 35 10.69 -6.91 4.60
C ARG A 35 9.63 -6.51 3.58
N PHE A 36 8.36 -6.49 3.96
CA PHE A 36 7.26 -6.06 3.11
C PHE A 36 7.50 -4.65 2.53
N LEU A 37 7.94 -3.70 3.37
CA LEU A 37 8.23 -2.34 2.93
C LEU A 37 9.42 -2.26 1.97
N VAL A 38 10.48 -3.04 2.23
CA VAL A 38 11.65 -3.12 1.33
C VAL A 38 11.25 -3.68 -0.03
N GLU A 39 10.53 -4.79 -0.07
CA GLU A 39 10.08 -5.38 -1.34
C GLU A 39 9.15 -4.44 -2.11
N ALA A 40 8.24 -3.74 -1.41
CA ALA A 40 7.37 -2.77 -2.04
C ALA A 40 8.16 -1.59 -2.64
N ALA A 41 9.21 -1.13 -1.95
CA ALA A 41 10.12 -0.10 -2.48
C ALA A 41 10.89 -0.60 -3.72
N ASP A 42 11.45 -1.80 -3.66
CA ASP A 42 12.17 -2.42 -4.79
C ASP A 42 11.25 -2.56 -6.02
N GLU A 43 9.99 -2.98 -5.82
CA GLU A 43 9.00 -3.06 -6.89
C GLU A 43 8.67 -1.69 -7.49
N LEU A 44 8.47 -0.68 -6.65
CA LEU A 44 8.21 0.71 -7.08
C LEU A 44 9.39 1.28 -7.88
N GLU A 45 10.63 0.98 -7.47
CA GLU A 45 11.83 1.43 -8.18
C GLU A 45 12.03 0.69 -9.51
N SER A 46 11.74 -0.62 -9.55
CA SER A 46 11.91 -1.44 -10.75
C SER A 46 11.00 -0.99 -11.89
N GLY A 47 9.78 -0.53 -11.58
CA GLY A 47 8.78 -0.13 -12.56
C GLY A 47 8.21 -1.29 -13.41
N GLU A 48 8.74 -2.51 -13.30
CA GLU A 48 8.35 -3.65 -14.14
C GLU A 48 6.94 -4.19 -13.83
N ARG A 49 6.40 -3.88 -12.65
CA ARG A 49 5.10 -4.39 -12.15
C ARG A 49 4.07 -3.31 -11.87
N LEU A 50 4.37 -2.07 -12.20
CA LEU A 50 3.49 -0.94 -11.91
C LEU A 50 2.40 -0.81 -12.98
N SER A 51 1.45 -1.75 -12.96
CA SER A 51 0.19 -1.60 -13.70
C SER A 51 -0.74 -0.63 -12.97
N PHE A 52 -1.73 -0.10 -13.69
CA PHE A 52 -2.77 0.73 -13.09
C PHE A 52 -3.45 -0.04 -11.94
N GLY A 53 -3.54 0.59 -10.77
CA GLY A 53 -4.13 -0.04 -9.58
C GLY A 53 -3.21 -0.97 -8.80
N TRP A 54 -1.90 -1.02 -9.06
CA TRP A 54 -0.97 -1.74 -8.19
C TRP A 54 -1.04 -1.20 -6.75
N HIS A 55 -1.15 -2.12 -5.81
CA HIS A 55 -1.10 -1.86 -4.39
C HIS A 55 -0.66 -3.12 -3.65
N ARG A 56 -0.05 -2.96 -2.48
CA ARG A 56 0.33 -4.09 -1.61
C ARG A 56 -0.31 -3.92 -0.24
N HIS A 57 -0.92 -4.99 0.24
CA HIS A 57 -1.53 -5.08 1.57
C HIS A 57 -0.62 -5.84 2.52
N ALA A 58 -0.31 -5.24 3.68
CA ALA A 58 0.45 -5.91 4.73
C ALA A 58 -0.33 -7.12 5.27
N SER A 59 -1.66 -7.00 5.40
CA SER A 59 -2.55 -8.08 5.84
C SER A 59 -2.50 -9.33 4.94
N ALA A 60 -2.21 -9.18 3.64
CA ALA A 60 -2.07 -10.29 2.70
C ALA A 60 -0.66 -10.90 2.71
N ALA A 61 0.37 -10.11 3.06
CA ALA A 61 1.77 -10.54 3.02
C ALA A 61 2.29 -11.11 4.35
N ILE A 62 1.64 -10.77 5.46
CA ILE A 62 2.11 -11.06 6.82
C ILE A 62 1.06 -11.90 7.53
N SER A 63 1.34 -13.19 7.71
CA SER A 63 0.38 -14.16 8.26
C SER A 63 -0.13 -13.82 9.66
N ASP A 64 0.68 -13.19 10.51
CA ASP A 64 0.32 -12.83 11.89
C ASP A 64 -0.12 -11.35 12.01
N TRP A 65 -0.61 -10.76 10.92
CA TRP A 65 -1.07 -9.37 10.94
C TRP A 65 -2.33 -9.19 11.81
N PRO A 66 -2.45 -8.11 12.60
CA PRO A 66 -3.65 -7.86 13.41
C PRO A 66 -4.91 -7.72 12.55
N GLN A 67 -6.02 -8.30 13.01
CA GLN A 67 -7.31 -8.13 12.33
C GLN A 67 -7.85 -6.71 12.51
N GLY A 68 -8.46 -6.17 11.45
CA GLY A 68 -9.17 -4.88 11.47
C GLY A 68 -8.33 -3.67 11.06
N ASP A 69 -7.01 -3.79 11.08
CA ASP A 69 -6.07 -2.75 10.63
C ASP A 69 -5.35 -3.22 9.37
N ASP A 70 -5.05 -2.33 8.42
CA ASP A 70 -4.20 -2.66 7.27
C ASP A 70 -3.26 -1.53 6.88
N VAL A 71 -2.09 -1.90 6.36
CA VAL A 71 -1.14 -0.97 5.74
C VAL A 71 -1.14 -1.26 4.25
N VAL A 72 -1.51 -0.26 3.47
CA VAL A 72 -1.56 -0.35 2.02
C VAL A 72 -0.50 0.54 1.42
N VAL A 73 0.39 -0.04 0.63
CA VAL A 73 1.36 0.72 -0.19
C VAL A 73 0.74 0.91 -1.57
N LEU A 74 0.66 2.16 -2.03
CA LEU A 74 0.10 2.56 -3.31
C LEU A 74 1.20 3.17 -4.20
N ILE A 75 1.02 3.14 -5.52
CA ILE A 75 1.83 3.98 -6.42
C ILE A 75 1.52 5.45 -6.12
N PRO A 76 2.53 6.33 -5.97
CA PRO A 76 2.31 7.77 -5.86
C PRO A 76 1.53 8.29 -7.07
N GLN A 77 0.43 9.01 -6.86
CA GLN A 77 -0.38 9.56 -7.97
C GLN A 77 0.41 10.52 -8.87
N ASP A 78 1.48 11.12 -8.34
CA ASP A 78 2.38 12.02 -9.08
C ASP A 78 3.60 11.30 -9.67
N ALA A 79 3.70 9.97 -9.55
CA ALA A 79 4.74 9.22 -10.25
C ALA A 79 4.57 9.44 -11.76
N PRO A 80 5.63 9.79 -12.51
CA PRO A 80 5.53 10.06 -13.94
C PRO A 80 4.92 8.84 -14.62
N ASN A 81 3.69 8.99 -15.10
CA ASN A 81 2.91 7.93 -15.73
C ASN A 81 3.73 7.41 -16.92
N ARG A 82 4.42 6.28 -16.76
CA ARG A 82 5.22 5.66 -17.83
C ARG A 82 4.32 4.99 -18.88
N MET A 83 3.03 4.86 -18.61
CA MET A 83 2.02 4.45 -19.60
C MET A 83 1.12 5.63 -19.93
N GLY A 84 0.96 5.90 -21.23
CA GLY A 84 0.15 7.00 -21.75
C GLY A 84 -1.30 6.92 -21.27
N ARG A 85 -1.94 8.08 -21.16
CA ARG A 85 -3.34 8.27 -20.73
C ARG A 85 -4.40 7.56 -21.60
N ASP A 86 -4.00 6.91 -22.68
CA ASP A 86 -4.87 6.47 -23.77
C ASP A 86 -5.14 4.95 -23.81
N GLU A 87 -4.53 4.16 -22.93
CA GLU A 87 -4.72 2.70 -22.90
C GLU A 87 -5.46 2.27 -21.62
N MET A 88 -6.72 2.67 -21.49
CA MET A 88 -7.56 2.36 -20.34
C MET A 88 -8.42 1.10 -20.57
N PRO A 89 -8.23 0.01 -19.81
CA PRO A 89 -9.29 -0.91 -19.47
C PRO A 89 -9.85 -0.55 -18.08
N TYR A 90 -11.14 -0.22 -18.05
CA TYR A 90 -11.95 -0.18 -16.84
C TYR A 90 -11.84 -1.53 -16.11
N CYS A 91 -11.31 -1.56 -14.88
CA CYS A 91 -11.53 -2.70 -14.00
C CYS A 91 -12.97 -2.63 -13.49
N ALA A 92 -13.89 -3.28 -14.20
CA ALA A 92 -15.20 -3.61 -13.67
C ALA A 92 -15.03 -4.63 -12.52
N GLY A 93 -15.72 -4.38 -11.41
CA GLY A 93 -15.64 -5.19 -10.20
C GLY A 93 -16.09 -6.64 -10.40
N ASP A 94 -15.52 -7.52 -9.58
CA ASP A 94 -16.08 -8.84 -9.32
C ASP A 94 -16.79 -8.78 -7.97
N GLU A 95 -18.11 -9.00 -8.03
CA GLU A 95 -18.98 -9.38 -6.90
C GLU A 95 -18.73 -10.84 -6.47
#